data_AF-A0A1H1FNN2-F1
#
_entry.id   AF-A0A1H1FNN2-F1
#
_cell.length_a   1.000
_cell.length_b   1.000
_cell.length_c   1.000
_cell.angle_alpha   90.00
_cell.angle_beta   90.00
_cell.angle_gamma   90.00
#
_symmetry.space_group_name_H-M   'P 1'
#
loop_
_entity.id
_entity.type
_entity.pdbx_description
1 polymer ?
#
loop_
_entity_poly.entity_id
_entity_poly.type
_entity_poly.pdbx_seq_one_letter_code
_entity_poly.pdbx_strand_id
1 'polypeptide(L)'
;MTAVALVVMAVVGIFSVSFGVASTAFERQGFVVLAGPEYRATESSCAGTGEAAGVKEGARVVLRSADGRVSIDGRLDEGALRSGKCVLPFDFSVEVVETDVNYAVTVAGLPASPVAGAELTASSGTVLVSLAG
;
A
#
# COMPACT_ATOMS: atom_id res chain seq x y z
N MET A 1 -39.97 11.94 -51.05
CA MET A 1 -39.69 12.25 -49.64
C MET A 1 -39.83 10.95 -48.85
N THR A 2 -38.84 10.63 -48.00
CA THR A 2 -38.88 9.74 -46.79
C THR A 2 -39.27 8.26 -46.99
N ALA A 3 -38.59 7.22 -46.46
CA ALA A 3 -37.69 7.04 -45.32
C ALA A 3 -36.86 5.74 -45.57
N VAL A 4 -35.53 5.69 -45.50
CA VAL A 4 -34.64 5.49 -44.31
C VAL A 4 -35.23 4.58 -43.23
N ALA A 5 -34.69 3.36 -43.08
CA ALA A 5 -33.88 2.98 -41.90
C ALA A 5 -33.79 1.46 -41.64
N LEU A 6 -32.55 0.98 -41.61
CA LEU A 6 -31.97 0.10 -40.58
C LEU A 6 -32.44 -1.36 -40.47
N VAL A 7 -31.69 -2.23 -41.15
CA VAL A 7 -31.61 -3.67 -40.85
C VAL A 7 -30.54 -3.90 -39.77
N VAL A 8 -31.04 -4.18 -38.57
CA VAL A 8 -30.52 -5.06 -37.49
C VAL A 8 -29.06 -5.52 -37.64
N MET A 9 -28.15 -4.91 -36.86
CA MET A 9 -26.82 -5.46 -36.59
C MET A 9 -26.91 -6.40 -35.38
N ALA A 10 -26.54 -7.65 -35.62
CA ALA A 10 -26.70 -8.77 -34.70
C ALA A 10 -25.72 -8.74 -33.51
N VAL A 11 -26.33 -8.84 -32.33
CA VAL A 11 -25.92 -9.57 -31.12
C VAL A 11 -24.67 -10.44 -31.25
N VAL A 12 -23.56 -10.01 -30.65
CA VAL A 12 -22.64 -10.88 -29.88
C VAL A 12 -22.02 -10.04 -28.74
N GLY A 13 -22.84 -9.68 -27.76
CA GLY A 13 -22.34 -9.21 -26.47
C GLY A 13 -22.06 -10.43 -25.61
N ILE A 14 -20.81 -10.87 -25.54
CA ILE A 14 -20.38 -11.85 -24.53
C ILE A 14 -20.39 -11.12 -23.20
N PHE A 15 -21.57 -11.06 -22.56
CA PHE A 15 -21.68 -10.75 -21.15
C PHE A 15 -21.19 -11.98 -20.39
N SER A 16 -19.89 -12.04 -20.12
CA SER A 16 -19.37 -12.86 -19.03
C SER A 16 -19.88 -12.23 -17.73
N VAL A 17 -21.07 -12.64 -17.29
CA VAL A 17 -21.49 -12.54 -15.90
C VAL A 17 -20.64 -13.51 -15.08
N SER A 18 -19.39 -13.14 -14.88
CA SER A 18 -18.60 -13.67 -13.79
C SER A 18 -19.23 -13.11 -12.53
N PHE A 19 -19.89 -13.97 -11.76
CA PHE A 19 -20.23 -13.71 -10.36
C PHE A 19 -18.92 -13.61 -9.58
N GLY A 20 -18.18 -12.52 -9.79
CA GLY A 20 -17.15 -12.10 -8.86
C GLY A 20 -17.91 -11.59 -7.64
N VAL A 21 -17.82 -12.33 -6.54
CA VAL A 21 -18.05 -11.75 -5.22
C VAL A 21 -17.28 -10.44 -5.24
N ALA A 22 -17.97 -9.30 -5.13
CA ALA A 22 -17.30 -8.02 -4.98
C ALA A 22 -16.60 -8.05 -3.62
N SER A 23 -15.44 -8.71 -3.56
CA SER A 23 -14.45 -8.47 -2.52
C SER A 23 -14.02 -7.04 -2.74
N THR A 24 -14.71 -6.12 -2.07
CA THR A 24 -14.37 -4.71 -2.11
C THR A 24 -13.00 -4.59 -1.46
N ALA A 25 -11.95 -4.51 -2.29
CA ALA A 25 -10.63 -4.14 -1.82
C ALA A 25 -10.74 -2.78 -1.15
N PHE A 26 -10.32 -2.67 0.11
CA PHE A 26 -10.29 -1.41 0.82
C PHE A 26 -8.91 -0.79 0.64
N GLU A 27 -8.86 0.45 0.16
CA GLU A 27 -7.65 1.25 0.14
C GLU A 27 -7.37 1.81 1.53
N ARG A 28 -6.11 1.70 1.94
CA ARG A 28 -5.63 2.04 3.28
C ARG A 28 -4.32 2.78 3.14
N GLN A 29 -4.06 3.69 4.07
CA GLN A 29 -2.83 4.44 4.11
C GLN A 29 -1.99 4.04 5.32
N GLY A 30 -0.72 3.74 5.06
CA GLY A 30 0.32 3.54 6.07
C GLY A 30 1.41 4.60 5.97
N PHE A 31 2.28 4.65 6.96
CA PHE A 31 3.41 5.57 6.98
C PHE A 31 4.65 4.86 7.49
N VAL A 32 5.75 5.04 6.76
CA VAL A 32 7.08 4.70 7.24
C VAL A 32 7.69 5.94 7.89
N VAL A 33 8.16 5.77 9.12
CA VAL A 33 8.74 6.85 9.92
C VAL A 33 10.21 6.56 10.17
N LEU A 34 11.07 7.49 9.72
CA LEU A 34 12.51 7.47 9.97
C LEU A 34 12.87 8.56 10.98
N ALA A 35 13.77 8.25 11.90
CA ALA A 35 14.15 9.15 12.98
C ALA A 35 15.68 9.31 13.09
N GLY A 36 16.10 10.45 13.67
CA GLY A 36 17.53 10.70 13.94
C GLY A 36 18.39 10.66 12.67
N PRO A 37 19.49 9.87 12.64
CA PRO A 37 20.42 9.83 11.51
C PRO A 37 19.93 8.99 10.33
N GLU A 38 18.76 8.35 10.42
CA GLU A 38 18.24 7.45 9.39
C GLU A 38 17.74 8.16 8.13
N TYR A 39 17.58 9.48 8.16
CA TYR A 39 17.12 10.24 7.00
C TYR A 39 17.98 11.47 6.69
N ARG A 40 17.90 11.89 5.43
CA ARG A 40 18.40 13.17 4.95
C ARG A 40 17.22 14.02 4.50
N ALA A 41 17.11 15.21 5.09
CA ALA A 41 16.17 16.24 4.70
C ALA A 41 16.68 17.04 3.50
N THR A 42 15.78 17.42 2.61
CA THR A 42 15.92 18.54 1.67
C THR A 42 15.01 19.70 2.11
N GLU A 43 14.89 20.76 1.30
CA GLU A 43 14.04 21.92 1.64
C GLU A 43 12.56 21.56 1.77
N SER A 44 12.07 20.58 0.99
CA SER A 44 10.64 20.21 0.95
C SER A 44 10.38 18.72 1.22
N SER A 45 11.40 17.87 1.13
CA SER A 45 11.22 16.42 1.21
C SER A 45 12.27 15.75 2.10
N CYS A 46 12.14 14.46 2.30
CA CYS A 46 13.12 13.66 3.01
C CYS A 46 13.18 12.24 2.47
N ALA A 47 14.35 11.61 2.59
CA ALA A 47 14.57 10.23 2.20
C ALA A 47 15.54 9.57 3.18
N GLY A 48 15.53 8.25 3.24
CA GLY A 48 16.45 7.49 4.05
C GLY A 48 17.91 7.67 3.61
N THR A 49 18.82 7.50 4.56
CA THR A 49 20.27 7.59 4.36
C THR A 49 20.98 6.45 5.09
N GLY A 50 22.27 6.25 4.80
CA GLY A 50 23.05 5.15 5.39
C GLY A 50 22.42 3.80 5.06
N GLU A 51 22.10 3.02 6.09
CA GLU A 51 21.43 1.73 5.94
C GLU A 51 20.00 1.85 5.37
N ALA A 52 19.34 2.98 5.61
CA ALA A 52 18.01 3.28 5.09
C ALA A 52 18.02 3.95 3.70
N ALA A 53 19.16 4.03 2.99
CA ALA A 53 19.26 4.74 1.71
C ALA A 53 18.28 4.26 0.61
N GLY A 54 17.77 3.02 0.74
CA GLY A 54 16.72 2.48 -0.12
C GLY A 54 15.32 3.02 0.16
N VAL A 55 15.08 3.60 1.34
CA VAL A 55 13.77 4.08 1.80
C VAL A 55 13.51 5.49 1.28
N LYS A 56 12.84 5.58 0.13
CA LYS A 56 12.52 6.83 -0.57
C LYS A 56 11.26 6.65 -1.39
N GLU A 57 10.78 7.74 -1.99
CA GLU A 57 9.67 7.70 -2.94
C GLU A 57 9.84 6.57 -3.98
N GLY A 58 8.76 5.83 -4.22
CA GLY A 58 8.69 4.69 -5.11
C GLY A 58 9.25 3.39 -4.53
N ALA A 59 9.86 3.40 -3.34
CA ALA A 59 10.34 2.18 -2.71
C ALA A 59 9.17 1.26 -2.33
N ARG A 60 9.36 -0.05 -2.52
CA ARG A 60 8.34 -1.05 -2.23
C ARG A 60 8.21 -1.27 -0.73
N VAL A 61 6.96 -1.33 -0.26
CA VAL A 61 6.58 -1.79 1.07
C VAL A 61 5.86 -3.12 0.91
N VAL A 62 6.25 -4.13 1.69
CA VAL A 62 5.61 -5.44 1.67
C VAL A 62 5.25 -5.85 3.08
N LEU A 63 3.97 -6.15 3.31
CA LEU A 63 3.49 -6.74 4.55
C LEU A 63 3.12 -8.18 4.25
N ARG A 64 3.74 -9.13 4.94
CA ARG A 64 3.54 -10.57 4.71
C ARG A 64 3.10 -11.26 5.98
N SER A 65 2.01 -12.03 5.92
CA SER A 65 1.57 -12.86 7.05
C SER A 65 2.66 -13.86 7.45
N ALA A 66 2.67 -14.28 8.73
CA ALA A 66 3.68 -15.20 9.24
C ALA A 66 3.75 -16.53 8.46
N ASP A 67 2.63 -16.99 7.90
CA ASP A 67 2.53 -18.19 7.08
C ASP A 67 2.79 -17.95 5.58
N GLY A 68 3.02 -16.69 5.18
CA GLY A 68 3.32 -16.26 3.82
C GLY A 68 2.13 -16.28 2.85
N ARG A 69 0.92 -16.57 3.32
CA ARG A 69 -0.27 -16.72 2.47
C ARG A 69 -0.85 -15.37 2.02
N VAL A 70 -0.74 -14.36 2.87
CA VAL A 70 -1.20 -13.00 2.56
C VAL A 70 0.03 -12.12 2.35
N SER A 71 0.09 -11.45 1.21
CA SER A 71 1.10 -10.46 0.87
C SER A 71 0.39 -9.20 0.41
N ILE A 72 0.64 -8.10 1.11
CA ILE A 72 0.11 -6.78 0.81
C ILE A 72 1.27 -5.93 0.31
N ASP A 73 1.08 -5.31 -0.83
CA ASP A 73 2.08 -4.52 -1.52
C ASP A 73 1.68 -3.05 -1.56
N GLY A 74 2.64 -2.18 -1.27
CA GLY A 74 2.51 -0.73 -1.36
C GLY A 74 3.77 -0.09 -1.92
N ARG A 75 3.67 1.20 -2.24
CA ARG A 75 4.83 2.02 -2.62
C ARG A 75 4.85 3.28 -1.79
N LEU A 76 6.04 3.67 -1.35
CA LEU A 76 6.24 4.93 -0.66
C LEU A 76 5.96 6.09 -1.59
N ASP A 77 5.22 7.06 -1.09
CA ASP A 77 5.09 8.40 -1.68
C ASP A 77 6.27 9.27 -1.23
N GLU A 78 6.25 10.53 -1.69
CA GLU A 78 7.26 11.51 -1.32
C GLU A 78 7.31 11.70 0.22
N GLY A 79 8.51 11.56 0.78
CA GLY A 79 8.72 11.74 2.20
C GLY A 79 8.62 13.21 2.60
N ALA A 80 7.90 13.49 3.68
CA ALA A 80 7.75 14.82 4.24
C ALA A 80 8.31 14.90 5.67
N LEU A 81 8.91 16.05 6.00
CA LEU A 81 9.34 16.32 7.37
C LEU A 81 8.13 16.67 8.24
N ARG A 82 8.01 15.96 9.35
CA ARG A 82 6.97 16.16 10.37
C ARG A 82 7.61 16.07 11.74
N SER A 83 7.65 17.20 12.47
CA SER A 83 8.15 17.26 13.85
C SER A 83 9.54 16.64 14.05
N GLY A 84 10.47 16.88 13.13
CA GLY A 84 11.85 16.34 13.19
C GLY A 84 11.97 14.87 12.81
N LYS A 85 10.94 14.27 12.21
CA LYS A 85 10.95 12.93 11.64
C LYS A 85 10.69 13.00 10.14
N CYS A 86 11.27 12.06 9.39
CA CYS A 86 10.90 11.86 8.00
C CYS A 86 9.75 10.86 7.92
N VAL A 87 8.65 11.27 7.32
CA VAL A 87 7.42 10.48 7.22
C VAL A 87 7.12 10.24 5.75
N LEU A 88 7.18 8.98 5.33
CA LEU A 88 6.87 8.55 3.97
C LEU A 88 5.52 7.82 3.96
N PRO A 89 4.45 8.43 3.44
CA PRO A 89 3.18 7.73 3.28
C PRO A 89 3.32 6.57 2.28
N PHE A 90 2.41 5.62 2.35
CA PHE A 90 2.15 4.66 1.28
C PHE A 90 0.71 4.21 1.34
N ASP A 91 0.11 4.04 0.17
CA ASP A 91 -1.20 3.42 0.05
C ASP A 91 -1.05 1.92 -0.24
N PHE A 92 -1.98 1.14 0.29
CA PHE A 92 -2.07 -0.29 0.05
C PHE A 92 -3.53 -0.73 0.01
N SER A 93 -3.83 -1.68 -0.88
CA SER A 93 -5.17 -2.25 -1.00
C SER A 93 -5.22 -3.59 -0.28
N VAL A 94 -6.29 -3.84 0.47
CA VAL A 94 -6.49 -5.14 1.10
C VAL A 94 -7.85 -5.71 0.81
N GLU A 95 -7.86 -6.94 0.28
CA GLU A 95 -9.06 -7.73 0.04
C GLU A 95 -9.37 -8.65 1.22
N VAL A 96 -8.32 -9.27 1.80
CA VAL A 96 -8.41 -10.21 2.91
C VAL A 96 -7.24 -9.96 3.87
N VAL A 97 -7.55 -9.73 5.14
CA VAL A 97 -6.57 -9.67 6.24
C VAL A 97 -6.92 -10.74 7.25
N GLU A 98 -5.93 -11.53 7.62
CA GLU A 98 -5.99 -12.33 8.84
C GLU A 98 -5.70 -11.45 10.05
N THR A 99 -6.67 -11.26 10.95
CA THR A 99 -6.56 -10.36 12.11
C THR A 99 -5.72 -10.94 13.25
N ASP A 100 -5.66 -12.27 13.32
CA ASP A 100 -5.08 -13.01 14.45
C ASP A 100 -3.58 -13.31 14.27
N VAL A 101 -2.96 -12.73 13.24
CA VAL A 101 -1.54 -12.91 12.90
C VAL A 101 -0.81 -11.58 12.84
N ASN A 102 0.51 -11.63 13.04
CA ASN A 102 1.39 -10.51 12.80
C ASN A 102 1.94 -10.59 11.37
N TYR A 103 2.05 -9.43 10.73
CA TYR A 103 2.63 -9.26 9.42
C TYR A 103 4.07 -8.79 9.56
N ALA A 104 4.99 -9.54 8.98
CA ALA A 104 6.36 -9.10 8.79
C ALA A 104 6.36 -7.98 7.73
N VAL A 105 6.95 -6.84 8.07
CA VAL A 105 7.02 -5.69 7.17
C VAL A 105 8.43 -5.55 6.62
N THR A 106 8.54 -5.33 5.32
CA THR A 106 9.79 -4.94 4.69
C THR A 106 9.62 -3.66 3.89
N VAL A 107 10.58 -2.75 4.02
CA VAL A 107 10.59 -1.46 3.33
C VAL A 107 11.90 -1.37 2.55
N ALA A 108 11.80 -1.24 1.22
CA ALA A 108 12.96 -1.29 0.34
C ALA A 108 13.84 -2.55 0.52
N GLY A 109 13.25 -3.66 0.98
CA GLY A 109 13.96 -4.90 1.30
C GLY A 109 14.59 -4.97 2.69
N LEU A 110 14.49 -3.90 3.49
CA LEU A 110 14.94 -3.87 4.88
C LEU A 110 13.83 -4.34 5.82
N PRO A 111 14.14 -5.08 6.89
CA PRO A 111 13.16 -5.43 7.90
C PRO A 111 12.67 -4.18 8.64
N ALA A 112 11.38 -4.15 8.92
CA ALA A 112 10.72 -3.09 9.68
C ALA A 112 9.91 -3.68 10.83
N SER A 113 9.38 -2.82 11.70
CA SER A 113 8.53 -3.25 12.81
C SER A 113 7.32 -4.03 12.28
N PRO A 114 7.01 -5.19 12.87
CA PRO A 114 5.85 -5.99 12.46
C PRO A 114 4.56 -5.24 12.80
N VAL A 115 3.54 -5.47 12.00
CA VAL A 115 2.21 -4.86 12.17
C VAL A 115 1.20 -5.96 12.48
N ALA A 116 0.33 -5.74 13.47
CA ALA A 116 -0.71 -6.72 13.77
C ALA A 116 -1.81 -6.68 12.70
N GLY A 117 -2.35 -7.85 12.31
CA GLY A 117 -3.46 -7.92 11.36
C GLY A 117 -4.68 -7.11 11.78
N ALA A 118 -4.96 -7.06 13.09
CA ALA A 118 -6.00 -6.21 13.65
C ALA A 118 -5.81 -4.72 13.32
N GLU A 119 -4.57 -4.21 13.27
CA GLU A 119 -4.26 -2.82 12.92
C GLU A 119 -4.49 -2.53 11.43
N LEU A 120 -4.26 -3.52 10.56
CA LEU A 120 -4.55 -3.41 9.13
C LEU A 120 -6.05 -3.28 8.86
N THR A 121 -6.88 -3.94 9.67
CA THR A 121 -8.35 -3.88 9.57
C THR A 121 -9.01 -2.72 10.32
N ALA A 122 -8.29 -2.04 11.21
CA ALA A 122 -8.86 -1.00 12.07
C ALA A 122 -9.28 0.23 11.27
N SER A 123 -10.58 0.49 11.14
CA SER A 123 -11.16 1.56 10.30
C SER A 123 -10.65 2.98 10.61
N SER A 124 -10.07 3.21 11.78
CA SER A 124 -9.59 4.53 12.25
C SER A 124 -8.08 4.60 12.48
N GLY A 125 -7.34 3.52 12.22
CA GLY A 125 -5.91 3.43 12.53
C GLY A 125 -5.03 3.73 11.33
N THR A 126 -4.12 4.69 11.49
CA THR A 126 -2.96 4.85 10.63
C THR A 126 -1.93 3.77 10.97
N VAL A 127 -1.46 3.01 9.98
CA VAL A 127 -0.43 1.99 10.20
C VAL A 127 0.93 2.67 10.23
N LEU A 128 1.62 2.59 11.38
CA LEU A 128 2.94 3.16 11.56
C LEU A 128 4.00 2.07 11.49
N VAL A 129 4.99 2.27 10.63
CA VAL A 129 6.10 1.34 10.42
C VAL A 129 7.40 2.09 10.67
N SER A 130 8.25 1.56 11.53
CA SER A 130 9.63 2.03 11.72
C SER A 130 10.61 0.99 11.18
N LEU A 131 11.77 1.41 10.70
CA LEU A 131 12.82 0.43 10.40
C LEU A 131 13.26 -0.27 11.69
N ALA A 132 13.55 -1.57 11.59
CA ALA A 132 14.17 -2.30 12.67
C ALA A 132 15.67 -2.02 12.59
N GLY A 133 16.15 -1.10 13.44
CA GLY A 133 17.58 -0.87 13.67
C GLY A 133 18.21 -1.91 14.57
#